data_AF-A0A956VHS9-F1
#
_entry.id   AF-A0A956VHS9-F1
#
_cell.length_a   1.000
_cell.length_b   1.000
_cell.length_c   1.000
_cell.angle_alpha   90.00
_cell.angle_beta   90.00
_cell.angle_gamma   90.00
#
_symmetry.space_group_name_H-M   'P 1'
#
loop_
_entity.id
_entity.type
_entity.pdbx_description
1 polymer ?
#
loop_
_entity_poly.entity_id
_entity_poly.type
_entity_poly.pdbx_seq_one_letter_code
_entity_poly.pdbx_strand_id
1 'polypeptide(L)'
;MAVSVRVKFRRNGFYEVRRAEKVVAFLEAAGQQLMTDANATLKEGRGYRMSSSQGRRKPQGRWAVRVYTSSNHAKRSNAKRNTLLRVLGSQ
;
A
#
# COMPACT_ATOMS: atom_id res chain seq x y z
N MET A 1 37.92 13.00 27.60
CA MET A 1 37.92 12.25 26.33
C MET A 1 36.47 12.11 25.87
N ALA A 2 36.13 12.56 24.65
CA ALA A 2 34.79 12.39 24.12
C ALA A 2 34.62 10.96 23.59
N VAL A 3 33.62 10.23 24.10
CA VAL A 3 33.26 8.91 23.59
C VAL A 3 32.61 9.07 22.22
N SER A 4 33.29 8.65 21.15
CA SER A 4 32.69 8.64 19.81
C SER A 4 31.79 7.40 19.69
N VAL A 5 30.50 7.59 19.48
CA VAL A 5 29.55 6.49 19.21
C VAL A 5 29.57 6.19 17.72
N ARG A 6 29.88 4.93 17.35
CA ARG A 6 29.89 4.48 15.95
C ARG A 6 28.60 3.69 15.65
N VAL A 7 27.70 4.26 14.86
CA VAL A 7 26.47 3.60 14.42
C VAL A 7 26.78 2.57 13.33
N LYS A 8 26.40 1.30 13.55
CA LYS A 8 26.53 0.22 12.57
C LYS A 8 25.17 -0.16 12.00
N PHE A 9 24.91 0.20 10.75
CA PHE A 9 23.68 -0.18 10.05
C PHE A 9 23.71 -1.63 9.59
N ARG A 10 22.73 -2.43 10.04
CA ARG A 10 22.47 -3.77 9.50
C ARG A 10 21.63 -3.63 8.22
N ARG A 11 22.29 -3.56 7.06
CA ARG A 11 21.61 -3.36 5.76
C ARG A 11 20.49 -4.37 5.49
N ASN A 12 20.68 -5.64 5.88
CA ASN A 12 19.65 -6.69 5.77
C ASN A 12 18.50 -6.50 6.77
N GLY A 13 18.78 -5.96 7.96
CA GLY A 13 17.75 -5.72 8.98
C GLY A 13 16.64 -4.79 8.49
N PHE A 14 16.97 -3.78 7.66
CA PHE A 14 15.94 -2.94 7.04
C PHE A 14 15.03 -3.71 6.07
N TYR A 15 15.56 -4.71 5.37
CA TYR A 15 14.74 -5.54 4.49
C TYR A 15 13.81 -6.43 5.30
N GLU A 16 14.31 -7.03 6.37
CA GLU A 16 13.54 -7.88 7.31
C GLU A 16 12.41 -7.10 7.98
N VAL A 17 12.70 -5.92 8.53
CA VAL A 17 11.69 -5.07 9.17
C VAL A 17 10.57 -4.70 8.19
N ARG A 18 10.90 -4.37 6.93
CA ARG A 18 9.89 -3.96 5.93
C ARG A 18 9.03 -5.10 5.42
N ARG A 19 9.44 -6.35 5.59
CA ARG A 19 8.64 -7.55 5.27
C ARG A 19 8.11 -8.25 6.52
N ALA A 20 8.27 -7.64 7.69
CA ALA A 20 7.81 -8.22 8.93
C ALA A 20 6.28 -8.40 8.85
N GLU A 21 5.80 -9.53 9.36
CA GLU A 21 4.39 -9.92 9.25
C GLU A 21 3.43 -8.82 9.70
N LYS A 22 3.71 -8.17 10.83
CA LYS A 22 2.90 -7.05 11.34
C LYS A 22 2.84 -5.85 10.38
N VAL A 23 3.95 -5.54 9.71
CA VAL A 23 4.00 -4.46 8.71
C VAL A 23 3.20 -4.84 7.48
N VAL A 24 3.36 -6.08 7.00
CA VAL A 24 2.62 -6.60 5.85
C VAL A 24 1.12 -6.61 6.16
N ALA A 25 0.70 -7.20 7.27
CA ALA A 25 -0.69 -7.29 7.69
C ALA A 25 -1.34 -5.91 7.84
N PHE A 26 -0.63 -4.94 8.43
CA PHE A 26 -1.12 -3.57 8.54
C PHE A 26 -1.36 -2.94 7.16
N LEU A 27 -0.40 -3.05 6.24
CA LEU A 27 -0.51 -2.49 4.89
C LEU A 27 -1.61 -3.17 4.07
N GLU A 28 -1.73 -4.49 4.19
CA GLU A 28 -2.75 -5.27 3.49
C GLU A 28 -4.15 -5.00 4.02
N ALA A 29 -4.32 -4.85 5.33
CA ALA A 29 -5.59 -4.43 5.94
C ALA A 29 -6.02 -3.04 5.44
N ALA A 30 -5.10 -2.07 5.43
CA ALA A 30 -5.39 -0.72 4.92
C ALA A 30 -5.78 -0.75 3.43
N GLY A 31 -5.04 -1.49 2.59
CA GLY A 31 -5.36 -1.63 1.18
C GLY A 31 -6.68 -2.37 0.92
N GLN A 32 -6.97 -3.39 1.71
CA GLN A 32 -8.23 -4.15 1.63
C GLN A 32 -9.42 -3.27 2.00
N GLN A 33 -9.30 -2.43 3.04
CA GLN A 33 -10.33 -1.47 3.41
C GLN A 33 -10.54 -0.45 2.28
N LEU A 34 -9.47 0.17 1.80
CA LEU A 34 -9.53 1.14 0.68
C LEU A 34 -10.19 0.53 -0.57
N MET A 35 -9.85 -0.71 -0.93
CA MET A 35 -10.44 -1.42 -2.05
C MET A 35 -11.93 -1.71 -1.83
N THR A 36 -12.30 -2.09 -0.61
CA THR A 36 -13.69 -2.38 -0.24
C THR A 36 -14.54 -1.13 -0.37
N ASP A 37 -14.09 -0.03 0.23
CA ASP A 37 -14.78 1.25 0.19
C ASP A 37 -14.88 1.81 -1.24
N ALA A 38 -13.81 1.70 -2.03
CA ALA A 38 -13.83 2.12 -3.43
C ALA A 38 -14.83 1.31 -4.25
N ASN A 39 -14.91 -0.02 -4.06
CA ASN A 39 -15.90 -0.86 -4.73
C ASN A 39 -17.33 -0.56 -4.26
N ALA A 40 -17.55 -0.19 -3.00
CA ALA A 40 -18.87 0.22 -2.50
C ALA A 40 -19.41 1.48 -3.19
N THR A 41 -18.54 2.30 -3.81
CA THR A 41 -18.98 3.47 -4.60
C THR A 41 -19.47 3.14 -6.01
N LEU A 42 -19.23 1.90 -6.48
CA LEU A 42 -19.67 1.45 -7.80
C LEU A 42 -21.15 1.04 -7.73
N LYS A 43 -21.92 1.43 -8.75
CA LYS A 43 -23.33 1.03 -8.84
C LYS A 43 -23.49 -0.45 -9.19
N GLU A 44 -22.53 -1.01 -9.94
CA GLU A 44 -22.57 -2.38 -10.43
C GLU A 44 -21.19 -3.04 -10.38
N GLY A 45 -21.16 -4.27 -9.86
CA GLY A 45 -19.99 -5.15 -9.88
C GLY A 45 -18.81 -4.71 -9.03
N ARG A 46 -17.68 -5.41 -9.20
CA ARG A 46 -16.38 -5.05 -8.62
C ARG A 46 -15.44 -4.57 -9.72
N GLY A 47 -14.76 -3.45 -9.48
CA GLY A 47 -13.90 -2.82 -10.46
C GLY A 47 -12.59 -2.25 -9.93
N TYR A 48 -12.39 -2.26 -8.61
CA TYR A 48 -11.10 -2.00 -7.97
C TYR A 48 -10.50 -3.31 -7.46
N ARG A 49 -9.19 -3.47 -7.66
CA ARG A 49 -8.41 -4.61 -7.20
C ARG A 49 -7.21 -4.15 -6.40
N MET A 50 -6.72 -5.03 -5.55
CA MET A 50 -5.50 -4.84 -4.77
C MET A 50 -4.39 -5.75 -5.29
N SER A 51 -3.16 -5.27 -5.26
CA SER A 51 -1.95 -6.09 -5.34
C SER A 51 -1.06 -5.79 -4.14
N SER A 52 -0.48 -6.83 -3.55
CA SER A 52 0.48 -6.74 -2.44
C SER A 52 1.78 -7.39 -2.88
N SER A 53 2.92 -6.71 -2.70
CA SER A 53 4.20 -7.20 -3.23
C SER A 53 5.39 -6.71 -2.44
N GLN A 54 6.37 -7.59 -2.25
CA GLN A 54 7.65 -7.21 -1.66
C GLN A 54 8.52 -6.47 -2.67
N GLY A 55 9.07 -5.33 -2.24
CA GLY A 55 10.04 -4.58 -3.03
C GLY A 55 11.40 -5.30 -3.15
N ARG A 56 12.22 -4.84 -4.10
CA ARG A 56 13.58 -5.37 -4.33
C ARG A 56 14.39 -5.37 -3.03
N ARG A 57 15.32 -6.33 -2.85
CA ARG A 57 16.27 -6.38 -1.72
C ARG A 57 17.34 -5.28 -1.80
N LYS A 58 16.91 -4.03 -1.76
CA LYS A 58 17.72 -2.80 -1.75
C LYS A 58 17.15 -1.87 -0.67
N PRO A 59 17.93 -0.90 -0.16
CA PRO A 59 17.45 0.04 0.86
C PRO A 59 16.14 0.75 0.52
N GLN A 60 15.80 0.90 -0.77
CA GLN A 60 14.55 1.53 -1.21
C GLN A 60 13.39 0.56 -1.49
N GLY A 61 13.61 -0.75 -1.60
CA GLY A 61 12.53 -1.70 -1.91
C GLY A 61 11.69 -2.03 -0.67
N ARG A 62 10.55 -1.35 -0.56
CA ARG A 62 9.57 -1.51 0.53
C ARG A 62 8.45 -2.47 0.10
N TRP A 63 7.78 -3.07 1.08
CA TRP A 63 6.50 -3.70 0.83
C TRP A 63 5.53 -2.65 0.27
N ALA A 64 4.83 -2.99 -0.80
CA ALA A 64 3.94 -2.07 -1.51
C ALA A 64 2.59 -2.73 -1.74
N VAL A 65 1.56 -2.10 -1.21
CA VAL A 65 0.16 -2.39 -1.50
C VAL A 65 -0.35 -1.34 -2.47
N ARG A 66 -0.96 -1.78 -3.56
CA ARG A 66 -1.53 -0.92 -4.61
C ARG A 66 -2.99 -1.27 -4.80
N VAL A 67 -3.86 -0.27 -4.77
CA VAL A 67 -5.26 -0.40 -5.18
C VAL A 67 -5.42 0.31 -6.52
N TYR A 68 -5.99 -0.39 -7.50
CA TYR A 68 -6.07 0.09 -8.87
C TYR A 68 -7.38 -0.32 -9.54
N THR A 69 -7.75 0.41 -10.59
CA THR A 69 -8.95 0.12 -11.39
C THR A 69 -8.66 -1.03 -12.36
N SER A 70 -9.42 -2.13 -12.24
CA SER A 70 -9.32 -3.29 -13.12
C SER A 70 -10.36 -3.31 -14.24
N SER A 71 -11.43 -2.51 -14.14
CA SER A 71 -12.51 -2.45 -15.15
C SER A 71 -12.63 -1.07 -15.80
N ASN A 72 -13.16 -1.02 -17.02
CA ASN A 72 -13.44 0.24 -17.72
C ASN A 72 -14.45 1.11 -16.96
N HIS A 73 -15.44 0.48 -16.31
CA HIS A 73 -16.40 1.18 -15.47
C HIS A 73 -15.71 1.86 -14.27
N ALA A 74 -14.84 1.16 -13.55
CA ALA A 74 -14.10 1.73 -12.43
C ALA A 74 -13.11 2.81 -12.87
N LYS A 75 -12.44 2.66 -14.03
CA LYS A 75 -11.59 3.71 -14.61
C LYS A 75 -12.38 5.00 -14.83
N ARG A 76 -13.54 4.92 -15.49
CA ARG A 76 -14.42 6.07 -15.76
C ARG A 76 -14.96 6.69 -14.47
N SER A 77 -15.42 5.85 -13.54
CA SER A 77 -15.93 6.30 -12.24
C SER A 77 -14.84 7.03 -11.44
N ASN A 78 -13.66 6.43 -11.31
CA ASN A 78 -12.53 7.02 -10.59
C ASN A 78 -12.10 8.36 -11.22
N ALA A 79 -11.97 8.43 -12.55
CA ALA A 79 -11.57 9.65 -13.25
C ALA A 79 -12.60 10.79 -13.07
N LYS A 80 -13.90 10.46 -13.07
CA LYS A 80 -14.97 11.45 -12.92
C LYS A 80 -15.17 11.91 -11.47
N ARG A 81 -14.92 11.03 -10.49
CA ARG A 81 -15.32 11.24 -9.08
C ARG A 81 -14.15 11.33 -8.11
N ASN A 82 -12.92 11.13 -8.58
CA ASN A 82 -11.72 11.02 -7.77
C ASN A 82 -11.88 9.99 -6.62
N THR A 83 -12.55 8.87 -6.91
CA THR A 83 -12.97 7.87 -5.90
C THR A 83 -11.82 7.47 -4.99
N LEU A 84 -10.68 7.03 -5.55
CA LEU A 84 -9.55 6.57 -4.74
C LEU A 84 -8.98 7.68 -3.83
N LEU A 85 -8.93 8.93 -4.30
CA LEU A 85 -8.47 10.05 -3.49
C LEU A 85 -9.43 10.35 -2.34
N ARG A 86 -10.73 10.33 -2.61
CA ARG A 86 -11.76 10.60 -1.60
C ARG A 86 -11.81 9.54 -0.52
N VAL A 87 -11.73 8.26 -0.92
CA VAL A 87 -11.73 7.14 0.01
C VAL A 87 -10.44 7.10 0.83
N LEU A 88 -9.30 7.48 0.24
CA LEU A 88 -8.04 7.58 0.99
C LEU A 88 -8.07 8.70 2.04
N GLY A 89 -8.69 9.83 1.72
CA GLY A 89 -8.82 10.96 2.65
C GLY A 89 -9.91 10.80 3.71
N SER A 90 -10.73 9.75 3.65
CA SER A 90 -11.78 9.45 4.64
C SER A 90 -11.37 8.38 5.66
N GLN A 91 -10.11 7.95 5.66
CA GLN A 91 -9.57 6.99 6.63
C GLN A 91 -9.14 7.66 7.93
#